data_AF-W9B8W3-F1
#
_entry.id   AF-W9B8W3-F1
#
_cell.length_a   1.000
_cell.length_b   1.000
_cell.length_c   1.000
_cell.angle_alpha   90.00
_cell.angle_beta   90.00
_cell.angle_gamma   90.00
#
_symmetry.space_group_name_H-M   'P 1'
#
loop_
_entity.id
_entity.type
_entity.pdbx_description
1 polymer ?
#
loop_
_entity_poly.entity_id
_entity_poly.type
_entity_poly.pdbx_seq_one_letter_code
_entity_poly.pdbx_strand_id
1 'polypeptide(L)' 'MNAVNPALGAPHIDMRTAASTLATPLRLTVLALLALIVYYFVGYDQGAVSVFGSDTHVHEFVHDARHLLGFPCH' A
#
# COMPACT_ATOMS: atom_id res chain seq x y z
N MET A 1 -14.65 58.15 12.24
CA MET A 1 -14.66 56.90 13.02
C MET A 1 -14.72 55.76 12.01
N ASN A 2 -13.56 55.27 11.53
CA ASN A 2 -13.52 54.21 10.52
C ASN A 2 -13.55 52.86 11.23
N ALA A 3 -14.70 52.19 11.20
CA ALA A 3 -14.82 50.82 11.68
C ALA A 3 -14.06 49.90 10.72
N VAL A 4 -12.87 49.46 11.11
CA VAL A 4 -12.17 48.37 10.44
C VAL A 4 -13.03 47.13 10.62
N ASN A 5 -13.56 46.60 9.52
CA ASN A 5 -14.44 45.44 9.54
C ASN A 5 -13.64 44.20 10.01
N PRO A 6 -13.95 43.60 11.18
CA PRO A 6 -13.16 42.52 11.77
C PRO A 6 -13.18 41.23 10.92
N ALA A 7 -14.08 41.13 9.93
CA ALA A 7 -14.14 40.01 9.00
C ALA A 7 -12.97 39.95 8.00
N LEU A 8 -12.23 41.05 7.80
CA LEU A 8 -11.18 41.13 6.77
C LEU A 8 -9.85 40.44 7.16
N GLY A 9 -9.73 39.95 8.40
CA GLY A 9 -8.51 39.34 8.94
C GLY A 9 -8.56 37.82 9.14
N ALA A 10 -9.67 37.15 8.80
CA ALA A 10 -9.78 35.71 9.00
C ALA A 10 -9.08 34.95 7.85
N PRO A 11 -8.06 34.10 8.12
CA PRO A 11 -7.43 33.31 7.08
C PRO A 11 -8.45 32.33 6.48
N HIS A 12 -8.68 32.45 5.17
CA HIS A 12 -9.55 31.55 4.45
C HIS A 12 -8.78 30.26 4.12
N ILE A 13 -9.10 29.17 4.79
CA ILE A 13 -8.50 27.86 4.49
C ILE A 13 -9.07 27.37 3.17
N ASP A 14 -8.24 27.33 2.13
CA ASP A 14 -8.61 26.66 0.89
C ASP A 14 -8.48 25.13 1.06
N MET A 15 -9.62 24.51 1.32
CA MET A 15 -9.76 23.06 1.47
C MET A 15 -9.26 22.28 0.25
N ARG A 16 -9.34 22.86 -0.97
CA ARG A 16 -8.87 22.20 -2.19
C ARG A 16 -7.35 22.19 -2.26
N THR A 17 -6.73 23.31 -1.93
CA THR A 17 -5.26 23.40 -1.85
C THR A 17 -4.75 22.47 -0.73
N ALA A 18 -5.39 22.49 0.44
CA ALA A 18 -5.06 21.56 1.54
C ALA A 18 -5.19 20.07 1.13
N ALA A 19 -6.27 19.70 0.43
CA ALA A 19 -6.45 18.34 -0.07
C ALA A 19 -5.40 17.95 -1.11
N SER A 20 -5.02 18.87 -2.00
CA SER A 20 -4.01 18.61 -3.03
C SER A 20 -2.61 18.36 -2.45
N THR A 21 -2.25 19.06 -1.37
CA THR A 21 -0.98 18.87 -0.65
C THR A 21 -0.86 17.48 -0.04
N LEU A 22 -1.98 16.92 0.45
CA LEU A 22 -2.03 15.59 1.06
C LEU A 22 -2.29 14.47 0.06
N ALA A 23 -2.81 14.77 -1.13
CA ALA A 23 -3.20 13.77 -2.11
C ALA A 23 -2.01 12.89 -2.56
N THR A 24 -0.87 13.49 -2.91
CA THR A 24 0.32 12.76 -3.34
C THR A 24 0.92 11.89 -2.24
N PRO A 25 1.26 12.40 -1.04
CA PRO A 25 1.82 11.57 0.01
C PRO A 25 0.83 10.46 0.43
N LEU A 26 -0.47 10.75 0.52
CA LEU A 26 -1.48 9.74 0.83
C LEU A 26 -1.50 8.61 -0.20
N ARG A 27 -1.47 8.94 -1.50
CA ARG A 27 -1.39 7.93 -2.57
C ARG A 27 -0.15 7.06 -2.43
N LEU A 28 1.01 7.66 -2.18
CA LEU A 28 2.25 6.92 -1.98
C LEU A 28 2.17 6.02 -0.75
N THR A 29 1.62 6.50 0.37
CA THR A 29 1.42 5.68 1.57
C THR A 29 0.51 4.49 1.29
N VAL A 30 -0.62 4.71 0.61
CA VAL A 30 -1.56 3.63 0.27
C VAL A 30 -0.89 2.61 -0.66
N LEU A 31 -0.18 3.06 -1.69
CA LEU A 31 0.54 2.18 -2.60
C LEU A 31 1.67 1.42 -1.91
N ALA A 32 2.41 2.06 -1.01
CA ALA A 32 3.46 1.42 -0.23
C ALA A 32 2.88 0.34 0.70
N LEU A 33 1.77 0.63 1.39
CA LEU A 33 1.08 -0.37 2.21
C LEU A 33 0.56 -1.54 1.36
N LEU A 34 -0.02 -1.25 0.20
CA LEU A 34 -0.46 -2.29 -0.73
C LEU A 34 0.72 -3.17 -1.18
N ALA A 35 1.84 -2.55 -1.55
CA ALA A 35 3.06 -3.27 -1.93
C ALA A 35 3.59 -4.15 -0.79
N LEU A 36 3.58 -3.67 0.45
CA LEU A 36 3.96 -4.44 1.62
C LEU A 36 3.02 -5.63 1.88
N ILE A 37 1.71 -5.47 1.65
CA ILE A 37 0.75 -6.56 1.75
C ILE A 37 1.04 -7.63 0.70
N VAL A 38 1.28 -7.24 -0.55
CA VAL A 38 1.65 -8.19 -1.62
C VAL A 38 2.96 -8.90 -1.28
N TYR A 39 3.97 -8.16 -0.84
CA TYR A 39 5.26 -8.72 -0.43
C TYR A 39 5.12 -9.72 0.73
N TYR A 40 4.26 -9.41 1.70
CA TYR A 40 3.95 -10.32 2.81
C TYR A 40 3.35 -11.64 2.30
N PHE A 41 2.40 -11.60 1.35
CA PHE A 41 1.83 -12.82 0.78
C PHE A 41 2.86 -13.66 0.02
N VAL A 42 3.78 -13.02 -0.71
CA VAL A 42 4.90 -13.73 -1.33
C VAL A 42 5.77 -14.42 -0.28
N GLY A 43 6.14 -13.72 0.80
CA GLY A 43 6.92 -14.31 1.88
C GLY A 43 6.19 -15.43 2.63
N TYR A 44 4.89 -15.28 2.83
CA TYR A 44 4.02 -16.31 3.40
C TYR A 44 4.05 -17.59 2.56
N ASP A 45 3.88 -17.48 1.24
CA ASP A 45 3.87 -18.63 0.34
C ASP A 45 5.23 -19.35 0.30
N GLN A 46 6.33 -18.59 0.31
CA GLN A 46 7.68 -19.17 0.35
C GLN A 46 8.09 -19.71 1.75
N GLY A 47 7.19 -19.70 2.73
CA GLY A 47 7.44 -20.21 4.08
C GLY A 47 8.28 -19.30 4.99
N ALA A 48 8.50 -18.03 4.63
CA ALA A 48 9.22 -17.07 5.48
C ALA A 48 8.39 -16.68 6.73
N VAL A 49 7.07 -16.80 6.66
CA VAL A 49 6.14 -16.57 7.77
C VAL A 49 5.06 -17.66 7.73
N SER A 50 4.76 -18.27 8.87
CA SER A 50 3.73 -19.32 8.99
C SER A 50 2.65 -18.86 9.96
N VAL A 51 1.45 -18.53 9.43
CA VAL A 51 0.29 -18.12 10.23
C VAL A 51 -0.68 -19.28 10.48
N PHE A 52 -0.79 -20.21 9.53
CA PHE A 52 -1.71 -21.35 9.60
C PHE A 52 -1.00 -22.71 9.75
N GLY A 53 0.27 -22.71 10.16
CA GLY A 53 1.12 -23.90 10.23
C GLY A 53 2.08 -24.01 9.04
N SER A 54 2.90 -25.06 9.02
CA SER A 54 4.00 -25.26 8.06
C SER A 54 3.52 -25.66 6.66
N ASP A 55 2.34 -25.20 6.25
CA ASP A 55 1.61 -25.73 5.12
C ASP A 55 1.49 -24.70 3.98
N THR A 56 2.08 -25.01 2.83
CA THR A 56 2.25 -24.10 1.68
C THR A 56 1.71 -24.72 0.38
N HIS A 57 0.43 -25.10 0.38
CA HIS A 57 -0.23 -25.71 -0.79
C HIS A 57 -0.11 -24.88 -2.08
N VAL A 58 -0.16 -23.54 -1.96
CA VAL A 58 -0.08 -22.65 -3.11
C VAL A 58 1.34 -22.66 -3.70
N HIS A 59 2.36 -22.61 -2.84
CA HIS A 59 3.76 -22.75 -3.23
C HIS A 59 4.00 -24.04 -4.01
N GLU A 60 3.55 -25.19 -3.48
CA GLU A 60 3.75 -26.49 -4.12
C GLU A 60 3.02 -26.57 -5.47
N PHE A 61 1.78 -26.07 -5.54
CA PHE A 61 1.03 -26.00 -6.80
C PHE A 61 1.75 -25.14 -7.87
N VAL A 62 2.22 -23.95 -7.51
CA VAL A 62 2.94 -23.06 -8.43
C VAL A 62 4.31 -23.64 -8.80
N HIS A 63 4.98 -24.25 -7.83
CA HIS A 63 6.24 -24.93 -8.02
C HIS A 63 6.10 -26.10 -9.01
N ASP A 64 5.04 -26.91 -8.89
CA ASP A 64 4.75 -28.01 -9.80
C ASP A 64 4.32 -27.53 -11.19
N ALA A 65 3.54 -26.45 -11.28
CA ALA A 65 3.17 -25.85 -12.55
C ALA A 65 4.41 -25.36 -13.33
N ARG A 66 5.43 -24.82 -12.66
CA ARG A 66 6.68 -24.42 -13.34
C ARG A 66 7.43 -25.62 -13.90
N HIS A 67 7.45 -26.74 -13.17
CA HIS A 67 8.06 -27.99 -13.62
C HIS A 67 7.30 -28.58 -14.80
N LEU A 68 5.97 -28.53 -14.77
CA LEU A 68 5.12 -28.96 -15.88
C LEU A 68 5.42 -28.14 -17.16
N LEU A 69 5.71 -26.85 -17.01
CA LEU A 69 6.12 -25.98 -18.11
C LEU A 69 7.60 -26.11 -18.49
N GLY A 70 8.35 -27.02 -17.86
CA GLY A 70 9.76 -27.30 -18.13
C GLY A 70 10.74 -26.26 -17.59
N PHE A 71 10.29 -25.32 -16.75
CA PHE A 71 11.19 -24.35 -16.12
C PHE A 71 12.04 -25.04 -15.04
N PRO A 72 13.37 -24.83 -15.03
CA PRO A 72 14.25 -25.42 -14.04
C PRO A 72 14.06 -24.81 -12.64
N CYS A 73 14.56 -25.56 -11.68
CA CYS A 73 14.39 -25.43 -10.25
C CYS A 73 15.77 -25.62 -9.58
N HIS A 74 16.00 -24.94 -8.45
CA HIS A 74 17.25 -25.01 -7.68
C HIS A 74 17.12 -26.11 -6.62
#